data_AF-A0AB33BK35-F1
#
_entry.id   AF-A0AB33BK35-F1
#
_cell.length_a   1.000
_cell.length_b   1.000
_cell.length_c   1.000
_cell.angle_alpha   90.00
_cell.angle_beta   90.00
_cell.angle_gamma   90.00
#
_symmetry.space_group_name_H-M   'P 1'
#
loop_
_entity.id
_entity.type
_entity.pdbx_description
1 polymer ?
#
loop_
_entity_poly.entity_id
_entity_poly.type
_entity_poly.pdbx_seq_one_letter_code
_entity_poly.pdbx_strand_id
1 'polypeptide(L)'
;MPLDKLQQTLLEIANRAYPAKAIIEYENGKLAGHPDFNWNDLPAALNDLENENLIEKDSVRISADNKITITGELKITSTGRNYLKQN
;
A
#
# COMPACT_ATOMS: atom_id res chain seq x y z
N MET A 1 3.14 14.85 3.54
CA MET A 1 3.20 14.40 4.96
C MET A 1 4.39 13.44 5.12
N PRO A 2 5.07 13.35 6.28
CA PRO A 2 5.99 12.24 6.52
C PRO A 2 5.18 10.92 6.56
N LEU A 3 5.60 9.92 5.79
CA LEU A 3 4.96 8.60 5.83
C LEU A 3 5.28 7.92 7.16
N ASP A 4 4.30 7.21 7.72
CA ASP A 4 4.58 6.29 8.82
C ASP A 4 5.32 5.03 8.32
N LYS A 5 5.76 4.19 9.26
CA LYS A 5 6.54 2.97 8.95
C LYS A 5 5.76 1.99 8.05
N LEU A 6 4.44 1.89 8.21
CA LEU A 6 3.59 1.01 7.41
C LEU A 6 3.45 1.54 5.99
N GLN A 7 3.08 2.81 5.84
CA GLN A 7 2.97 3.50 4.56
C GLN A 7 4.29 3.47 3.78
N GLN A 8 5.41 3.73 4.45
CA GLN A 8 6.73 3.65 3.83
C GLN A 8 7.05 2.23 3.37
N THR A 9 6.75 1.21 4.17
CA THR A 9 6.96 -0.19 3.78
C THR A 9 6.11 -0.57 2.56
N LEU A 10 4.82 -0.21 2.54
CA LEU A 10 3.93 -0.49 1.42
C LEU A 10 4.41 0.20 0.13
N LEU A 11 4.86 1.45 0.24
CA LEU A 11 5.42 2.19 -0.90
C LEU A 11 6.71 1.55 -1.42
N GLU A 12 7.59 1.09 -0.53
CA GLU A 12 8.80 0.36 -0.90
C GLU A 12 8.49 -0.98 -1.59
N ILE A 13 7.52 -1.74 -1.09
CA ILE A 13 7.05 -2.99 -1.72
C ILE A 13 6.62 -2.70 -3.16
N ALA A 14 5.78 -1.67 -3.35
CA ALA A 14 5.33 -1.25 -4.68
C ALA A 14 6.51 -0.79 -5.58
N ASN A 15 7.51 -0.10 -5.02
CA ASN A 15 8.70 0.34 -5.75
C ASN A 15 9.57 -0.83 -6.23
N ARG A 16 9.79 -1.84 -5.38
CA ARG A 16 10.63 -3.01 -5.71
C ARG A 16 10.04 -3.83 -6.86
N ALA A 17 8.71 -3.82 -7.03
CA ALA A 17 8.05 -4.51 -8.13
C ALA A 17 8.00 -3.71 -9.44
N TYR A 18 8.29 -2.40 -9.42
CA TYR A 18 8.22 -1.54 -10.61
C TYR A 18 9.12 -2.07 -11.76
N PRO A 19 8.64 -2.16 -13.01
CA PRO A 19 7.40 -1.58 -13.55
C PRO A 19 6.13 -2.42 -13.41
N ALA A 20 6.20 -3.59 -12.75
CA ALA A 20 5.05 -4.44 -12.49
C ALA A 20 4.26 -3.98 -11.24
N LYS A 21 3.17 -4.71 -10.95
CA LYS A 21 2.42 -4.58 -9.70
C LYS A 21 3.06 -5.47 -8.63
N ALA A 22 3.20 -4.97 -7.41
CA ALA A 22 3.51 -5.79 -6.25
C ALA A 22 2.25 -6.51 -5.77
N ILE A 23 2.45 -7.69 -5.17
CA ILE A 23 1.41 -8.46 -4.51
C ILE A 23 1.69 -8.47 -3.01
N ILE A 24 0.69 -8.12 -2.21
CA ILE A 24 0.71 -8.25 -0.76
C ILE A 24 -0.30 -9.30 -0.31
N GLU A 25 0.05 -10.08 0.71
CA GLU A 25 -0.72 -11.25 1.13
C GLU A 25 -1.01 -11.22 2.62
N TYR A 26 -2.15 -11.79 2.99
CA TYR A 26 -2.57 -11.98 4.37
C TYR A 26 -1.89 -13.21 4.97
N GLU A 27 -1.25 -13.04 6.13
CA GLU A 27 -0.67 -14.15 6.89
C GLU A 27 -0.98 -13.98 8.39
N ASN A 28 -1.82 -14.85 8.95
CA ASN A 28 -2.12 -14.88 10.39
C ASN A 28 -2.51 -13.52 11.01
N GLY A 29 -3.33 -12.73 10.30
CA GLY A 29 -3.76 -11.40 10.76
C GLY A 29 -2.79 -10.27 10.45
N LYS A 30 -1.69 -10.57 9.74
CA LYS A 30 -0.59 -9.66 9.44
C LYS A 30 -0.37 -9.54 7.94
N LEU A 31 0.44 -8.56 7.55
CA LEU A 31 1.05 -8.50 6.23
C LEU A 31 2.15 -9.57 6.14
N ALA A 32 2.05 -10.46 5.15
CA ALA A 32 3.04 -11.49 4.89
C ALA A 32 4.45 -10.88 4.75
N GLY A 33 5.43 -11.49 5.40
CA GLY A 33 6.82 -10.99 5.45
C GLY A 33 7.04 -9.76 6.34
N HIS A 34 5.99 -9.20 6.94
CA HIS A 34 6.07 -8.04 7.83
C HIS A 34 5.17 -8.21 9.08
N PRO A 35 5.59 -9.03 10.07
CA PRO A 35 4.76 -9.40 11.23
C PRO A 35 4.42 -8.23 12.15
N ASP A 36 5.16 -7.12 12.07
CA ASP A 36 4.92 -5.88 12.80
C ASP A 36 3.60 -5.19 12.36
N PHE A 37 3.10 -5.48 11.16
CA PHE A 37 1.96 -4.77 10.58
C PHE A 37 0.69 -5.61 10.58
N ASN A 38 -0.37 -5.10 11.22
CA ASN A 38 -1.66 -5.78 11.20
C ASN A 38 -2.34 -5.57 9.86
N TRP A 39 -2.94 -6.64 9.33
CA TRP A 39 -3.69 -6.59 8.08
C TRP A 39 -4.85 -5.58 8.12
N ASN A 40 -5.46 -5.38 9.29
CA ASN A 40 -6.58 -4.45 9.47
C ASN A 40 -6.17 -2.97 9.40
N ASP A 41 -4.87 -2.66 9.53
CA ASP A 41 -4.35 -1.29 9.45
C ASP A 41 -4.00 -0.89 8.01
N LEU A 42 -3.81 -1.87 7.12
CA LEU A 42 -3.47 -1.66 5.71
C LEU A 42 -4.48 -0.80 4.95
N PRO A 43 -5.82 -0.93 5.09
CA PRO A 43 -6.73 -0.17 4.26
C PRO A 43 -6.63 1.34 4.46
N ALA A 44 -6.40 1.80 5.69
CA ALA A 44 -6.20 3.22 5.96
C ALA A 44 -4.89 3.71 5.33
N ALA A 45 -3.79 2.99 5.55
CA ALA A 45 -2.48 3.33 4.98
C ALA A 45 -2.49 3.34 3.44
N LEU A 46 -3.16 2.36 2.82
CA LEU A 46 -3.29 2.26 1.36
C LEU A 46 -4.13 3.43 0.80
N ASN A 47 -5.26 3.74 1.42
CA ASN A 47 -6.07 4.90 1.02
C ASN A 47 -5.28 6.22 1.11
N ASP A 48 -4.47 6.40 2.16
CA ASP A 48 -3.63 7.60 2.29
C ASP A 48 -2.58 7.69 1.17
N LEU A 49 -1.91 6.57 0.85
CA LEU A 49 -0.95 6.51 -0.26
C LEU A 49 -1.60 6.77 -1.62
N GLU A 50 -2.84 6.30 -1.84
CA GLU A 50 -3.63 6.59 -3.05
C GLU A 50 -4.03 8.07 -3.12
N ASN A 51 -4.48 8.65 -2.01
CA ASN A 51 -4.88 10.06 -1.93
C ASN A 51 -3.71 11.01 -2.18
N GLU A 52 -2.51 10.65 -1.72
CA GLU A 52 -1.26 11.37 -1.96
C GLU A 52 -0.66 11.05 -3.34
N ASN A 53 -1.33 10.24 -4.17
CA ASN A 53 -0.89 9.83 -5.50
C ASN A 53 0.49 9.16 -5.50
N LEU A 54 0.87 8.47 -4.41
CA LEU A 54 2.14 7.74 -4.29
C LEU A 54 2.04 6.33 -4.86
N ILE A 55 0.86 5.71 -4.74
CA ILE A 55 0.47 4.50 -5.46
C ILE A 55 -0.77 4.78 -6.30
N GLU A 56 -0.98 3.96 -7.33
CA GLU A 56 -2.17 4.00 -8.18
C GLU A 56 -3.39 3.57 -7.37
N LYS A 57 -4.56 4.04 -7.80
CA LYS A 57 -5.85 3.66 -7.20
C LYS A 57 -6.13 2.15 -7.37
N ASP A 58 -7.11 1.68 -6.61
CA ASP A 58 -7.65 0.31 -6.61
C ASP A 58 -6.82 -0.73 -5.83
N SER A 59 -5.91 -0.29 -4.96
CA SER A 59 -5.29 -1.16 -3.94
C SER A 59 -6.28 -1.54 -2.84
N VAL A 60 -7.30 -0.71 -2.64
CA VAL A 60 -8.46 -0.95 -1.78
C VAL A 60 -9.75 -0.74 -2.59
N ARG A 61 -10.75 -1.60 -2.35
CA ARG A 61 -12.09 -1.47 -2.91
C ARG A 61 -13.12 -1.31 -1.80
N ILE A 62 -14.05 -0.38 -1.99
CA ILE A 62 -15.18 -0.17 -1.11
C ILE A 62 -16.43 -0.62 -1.88
N SER A 63 -17.11 -1.65 -1.37
CA SER A 63 -18.37 -2.14 -1.94
C SER A 63 -19.55 -1.22 -1.59
N ALA A 64 -20.69 -1.43 -2.26
CA ALA A 64 -21.92 -0.66 -2.03
C ALA A 64 -22.48 -0.80 -0.59
N ASP A 65 -22.11 -1.86 0.14
CA ASP A 65 -22.43 -2.06 1.56
C ASP A 65 -21.33 -1.55 2.50
N ASN A 66 -20.46 -0.65 2.04
CA ASN A 66 -19.33 -0.06 2.77
C ASN A 66 -18.31 -1.08 3.30
N LYS A 67 -18.20 -2.28 2.70
CA LYS A 67 -17.12 -3.21 3.05
C LYS A 67 -15.85 -2.84 2.32
N ILE A 68 -14.78 -2.72 3.10
CA ILE A 68 -13.44 -2.43 2.61
C ILE A 68 -12.73 -3.75 2.33
N THR A 69 -12.20 -3.90 1.11
CA THR A 69 -11.45 -5.08 0.67
C THR A 69 -10.11 -4.64 0.11
N ILE A 70 -9.02 -5.23 0.61
CA ILE A 70 -7.68 -5.06 0.03
C ILE A 70 -7.60 -5.95 -1.21
N THR A 71 -7.23 -5.40 -2.36
CA THR A 71 -7.13 -6.18 -3.62
C THR A 71 -5.86 -7.03 -3.68
N GLY A 72 -4.87 -6.69 -2.86
CA GLY A 72 -3.56 -7.32 -2.84
C GLY A 72 -2.60 -6.73 -3.87
N GLU A 73 -3.07 -5.90 -4.80
CA GLU A 73 -2.24 -5.32 -5.86
C GLU A 73 -1.80 -3.89 -5.52
N LEU A 74 -0.50 -3.64 -5.55
CA LEU A 74 0.07 -2.30 -5.38
C LEU A 74 0.85 -1.91 -6.62
N LYS A 75 0.62 -0.69 -7.14
CA LYS A 75 1.42 -0.15 -8.25
C LYS A 75 1.91 1.25 -7.89
N ILE A 76 3.21 1.45 -7.91
CA ILE A 76 3.79 2.76 -7.59
C ILE A 76 3.64 3.75 -8.75
N THR A 77 3.33 5.01 -8.43
CA THR A 77 3.30 6.10 -9.42
C THR A 77 4.69 6.68 -9.65
N SER A 78 4.83 7.60 -10.60
CA SER A 78 6.05 8.42 -10.71
C SER A 78 6.28 9.30 -9.48
N THR A 79 5.23 9.84 -8.89
CA THR A 79 5.29 10.65 -7.65
C THR A 79 5.82 9.81 -6.48
N GLY A 80 5.30 8.60 -6.28
CA GLY A 80 5.77 7.69 -5.24
C GLY A 80 7.25 7.33 -5.39
N ARG A 81 7.70 7.04 -6.61
CA ARG A 81 9.13 6.79 -6.88
C ARG A 81 10.01 8.00 -6.60
N ASN A 82 9.53 9.21 -6.88
CA ASN A 82 10.27 10.43 -6.61
C ASN A 82 10.34 10.71 -5.10
N TYR A 83 9.25 10.44 -4.36
CA TYR A 83 9.21 10.59 -2.90
C TYR A 83 10.31 9.76 -2.21
N LEU A 84 10.48 8.49 -2.63
CA LEU A 84 11.52 7.58 -2.11
C LEU A 84 12.96 7.95 -2.50
N LYS A 85 13.17 8.89 -3.43
CA LYS A 85 14.51 9.38 -3.78
C LYS A 85 14.92 10.61 -2.96
N GLN A 86 13.95 11.28 -2.37
CA GLN A 86 14.13 12.55 -1.66
C GLN A 86 14.17 12.37 -0.14
N ASN A 87 13.78 11.19 0.36
CA ASN A 87 13.72 10.79 1.75
C ASN A 87 14.39 9.42 1.91
#